data_AF-A0A644XSK6-F1
#
_entry.id   AF-A0A644XSK6-F1
#
_cell.length_a   1.000
_cell.length_b   1.000
_cell.length_c   1.000
_cell.angle_alpha   90.00
_cell.angle_beta   90.00
_cell.angle_gamma   90.00
#
_symmetry.space_group_name_H-M   'P 1'
#
loop_
_entity.id
_entity.type
_entity.pdbx_description
1 polymer ?
#
loop_
_entity_poly.entity_id
_entity_poly.type
_entity_poly.pdbx_seq_one_letter_code
_entity_poly.pdbx_strand_id
1 'polypeptide(L)'
;MSPLLFPTLPRGGTPMEKKDLTSGIALVLTGGAFFAGSLLLPWKDTGYDWFGAPGLVPAILAALLVLCGLRLILRSRKEPDFYARLSAAETPLLCSDEDEEDVSGEGTAHPAWMHREGPRAVLTVTLCCAYVLLLGRVPYMAATAAFITGFILLFRGAGILKALFIGGAASVSIWFVFYKIFAVFLP
;
A
#
# COMPACT_ATOMS: atom_id res chain seq x y z
N MET A 1 -9.72 -7.47 -45.94
CA MET A 1 -9.93 -8.46 -44.87
C MET A 1 -8.56 -9.04 -44.52
N SER A 2 -7.84 -8.40 -43.60
CA SER A 2 -6.52 -8.86 -43.17
C SER A 2 -6.68 -9.68 -41.89
N PRO A 3 -6.16 -10.91 -41.82
CA PRO A 3 -6.30 -11.73 -40.62
C PRO A 3 -5.40 -11.17 -39.52
N LEU A 4 -5.99 -11.01 -38.33
CA LEU A 4 -5.30 -10.69 -37.10
C LEU A 4 -4.32 -11.81 -36.77
N LEU A 5 -3.05 -11.57 -37.05
CA LEU A 5 -1.94 -12.44 -36.67
C LEU A 5 -1.68 -12.19 -35.18
N PHE A 6 -2.46 -12.85 -34.33
CA PHE A 6 -2.19 -12.92 -32.89
C PHE A 6 -0.79 -13.52 -32.71
N PRO A 7 0.18 -12.80 -32.12
CA PRO A 7 1.40 -13.44 -31.69
C PRO A 7 1.01 -14.42 -30.59
N THR A 8 1.18 -15.71 -30.88
CA THR A 8 1.07 -16.77 -29.88
C THR A 8 2.20 -16.55 -28.88
N LEU A 9 1.86 -15.86 -27.77
CA LEU A 9 2.76 -15.67 -26.65
C LEU A 9 3.27 -17.05 -26.17
N PRO A 10 4.57 -17.20 -25.90
CA PRO A 10 5.12 -18.43 -25.35
C PRO A 10 4.40 -18.78 -24.05
N ARG A 11 4.15 -20.08 -23.85
CA ARG A 11 3.39 -20.68 -22.74
C ARG A 11 3.98 -20.45 -21.33
N GLY A 12 4.98 -19.56 -21.20
CA GLY A 12 5.53 -19.10 -19.94
C GLY A 12 4.99 -17.70 -19.64
N GLY A 13 4.22 -17.56 -18.56
CA GLY A 13 3.64 -16.28 -18.14
C GLY A 13 4.66 -15.13 -18.11
N THR A 14 4.16 -13.92 -18.31
CA THR A 14 5.04 -12.73 -18.40
C THR A 14 5.81 -12.51 -17.08
N PRO A 15 7.00 -11.89 -17.11
CA PRO A 15 7.76 -11.61 -15.90
C PRO A 15 6.95 -10.84 -14.84
N MET A 16 6.07 -9.93 -15.27
CA MET A 16 5.16 -9.17 -14.38
C MET A 16 4.08 -10.05 -13.75
N GLU A 17 3.47 -10.96 -14.50
CA GLU A 17 2.48 -11.92 -13.98
C GLU A 17 3.09 -12.79 -12.86
N LYS A 18 4.34 -13.23 -13.05
CA LYS A 18 5.08 -14.01 -12.05
C LYS A 18 5.41 -13.19 -10.79
N LYS A 19 5.74 -11.90 -10.95
CA LYS A 19 5.98 -10.98 -9.83
C LYS A 19 4.70 -10.79 -8.99
N ASP A 20 3.55 -10.59 -9.64
CA ASP A 20 2.26 -10.44 -8.96
C ASP A 20 1.81 -11.72 -8.25
N LEU A 21 2.00 -12.88 -8.88
CA LEU A 21 1.74 -14.18 -8.25
C LEU A 21 2.60 -14.37 -6.99
N THR A 22 3.90 -14.09 -7.11
CA THR A 22 4.86 -14.23 -5.99
C THR A 22 4.51 -13.29 -4.85
N SER A 23 4.20 -12.02 -5.17
CA SER A 23 3.74 -11.02 -4.20
C SER A 23 2.43 -11.44 -3.51
N GLY A 24 1.45 -11.93 -4.28
CA GLY A 24 0.19 -12.44 -3.75
C GLY A 24 0.37 -13.62 -2.81
N ILE A 25 1.22 -14.59 -3.16
CA ILE A 25 1.56 -15.74 -2.31
C ILE A 25 2.23 -15.27 -1.01
N ALA A 26 3.22 -14.37 -1.12
CA ALA A 26 3.92 -13.83 0.04
C ALA A 26 2.95 -13.11 1.00
N LEU A 27 2.00 -12.32 0.47
CA LEU A 27 0.98 -11.63 1.26
C LEU A 27 0.01 -12.61 1.95
N VAL A 28 -0.44 -13.66 1.25
CA VAL A 28 -1.31 -14.68 1.85
C VAL A 28 -0.59 -15.44 2.96
N LEU A 29 0.66 -15.86 2.75
CA LEU A 29 1.43 -16.56 3.78
C LEU A 29 1.69 -15.68 5.00
N THR A 30 2.13 -14.45 4.77
CA THR A 30 2.41 -13.49 5.85
C THR A 30 1.14 -13.16 6.61
N GLY A 31 0.06 -12.79 5.91
CA GLY A 31 -1.24 -12.51 6.52
C GLY A 31 -1.80 -13.72 7.27
N GLY A 32 -1.69 -14.93 6.72
CA GLY A 32 -2.11 -16.16 7.39
C GLY A 32 -1.35 -16.42 8.69
N ALA A 33 -0.03 -16.20 8.70
CA ALA A 33 0.79 -16.32 9.90
C ALA A 33 0.39 -15.31 10.99
N PHE A 34 0.18 -14.04 10.62
CA PHE A 34 -0.30 -13.02 11.56
C PHE A 34 -1.71 -13.32 12.08
N PHE A 35 -2.60 -13.81 11.22
CA PHE A 35 -3.96 -14.19 11.62
C PHE A 35 -3.94 -15.34 12.64
N ALA A 36 -3.14 -16.38 12.39
CA ALA A 36 -2.93 -17.48 13.33
C ALA A 36 -2.33 -16.99 14.66
N GLY A 37 -1.31 -16.13 14.60
CA GLY A 37 -0.73 -15.48 15.78
C GLY A 37 -1.77 -14.67 16.58
N SER A 38 -2.69 -14.02 15.89
CA SER A 38 -3.77 -13.25 16.49
C SER A 38 -4.78 -14.10 17.26
N LEU A 39 -5.08 -15.30 16.74
CA LEU A 39 -6.00 -16.24 17.39
C LEU A 39 -5.40 -16.89 18.64
N LEU A 40 -4.07 -16.95 18.74
CA LEU A 40 -3.35 -17.47 19.90
C LEU A 40 -3.35 -16.50 21.10
N LEU A 41 -3.71 -15.24 20.91
CA LEU A 41 -3.80 -14.25 21.98
C LEU A 41 -5.08 -14.46 22.82
N PRO A 42 -5.10 -14.03 24.10
CA PRO A 42 -6.30 -14.16 24.94
C PRO A 42 -7.44 -13.26 24.45
N TRP A 43 -8.64 -13.83 24.27
CA TRP A 43 -9.82 -13.12 23.75
C TRP A 43 -10.89 -12.77 24.80
N LYS A 44 -10.88 -13.44 25.96
CA LYS A 44 -11.99 -13.37 26.94
C LYS A 44 -11.57 -12.85 28.32
N ASP A 45 -10.28 -12.78 28.61
CA ASP A 45 -9.77 -12.48 29.97
C ASP A 45 -9.30 -11.02 30.14
N THR A 46 -9.67 -10.12 29.22
CA THR A 46 -9.12 -8.75 29.17
C THR A 46 -9.96 -7.67 29.87
N GLY A 47 -11.03 -8.02 30.59
CA GLY A 47 -11.85 -7.07 31.36
C GLY A 47 -12.66 -6.05 30.54
N TYR A 48 -12.31 -5.86 29.26
CA TYR A 48 -13.10 -5.19 28.23
C TYR A 48 -13.93 -6.22 27.44
N ASP A 49 -15.06 -5.80 26.89
CA ASP A 49 -15.84 -6.54 25.88
C ASP A 49 -14.96 -7.07 24.73
N TRP A 50 -15.50 -7.95 23.89
CA TRP A 50 -14.79 -8.59 22.76
C TRP A 50 -13.99 -7.63 21.85
N PHE A 51 -14.36 -6.34 21.79
CA PHE A 51 -13.63 -5.29 21.06
C PHE A 51 -12.25 -4.94 21.65
N GLY A 52 -12.04 -5.19 22.94
CA GLY A 52 -10.77 -4.94 23.63
C GLY A 52 -9.79 -6.11 23.57
N ALA A 53 -10.14 -7.21 22.89
CA ALA A 53 -9.24 -8.34 22.76
C ALA A 53 -7.98 -7.94 21.97
N PRO A 54 -6.76 -8.18 22.49
CA PRO A 54 -5.50 -7.82 21.83
C PRO A 54 -5.32 -8.54 20.49
N GLY A 55 -6.01 -9.67 20.30
CA GLY A 55 -6.05 -10.41 19.04
C GLY A 55 -7.04 -9.88 18.00
N LEU A 56 -7.91 -8.91 18.30
CA LEU A 56 -8.94 -8.47 17.35
C LEU A 56 -8.36 -7.63 16.21
N VAL A 57 -7.63 -6.56 16.56
CA VAL A 57 -7.03 -5.64 15.59
C VAL A 57 -6.06 -6.33 14.63
N PRO A 58 -5.06 -7.11 15.12
CA PRO A 58 -4.17 -7.84 14.22
C PRO A 58 -4.91 -8.88 13.35
N ALA A 59 -6.00 -9.49 13.83
CA ALA A 59 -6.77 -10.45 13.06
C ALA A 59 -7.50 -9.78 11.88
N ILE A 60 -8.10 -8.61 12.10
CA ILE A 60 -8.77 -7.86 11.03
C ILE A 60 -7.76 -7.44 9.96
N LEU A 61 -6.62 -6.86 10.34
CA LEU A 61 -5.58 -6.44 9.40
C LEU A 61 -5.02 -7.64 8.62
N ALA A 62 -4.76 -8.75 9.30
CA ALA A 62 -4.30 -9.98 8.68
C ALA A 62 -5.31 -10.54 7.68
N ALA A 63 -6.61 -10.54 8.01
CA ALA A 63 -7.67 -10.97 7.11
C ALA A 63 -7.74 -10.10 5.84
N LEU A 64 -7.64 -8.77 5.97
CA LEU A 64 -7.60 -7.86 4.83
C LEU A 64 -6.37 -8.10 3.95
N LEU A 65 -5.20 -8.35 4.54
CA LEU A 65 -3.97 -8.70 3.81
C LEU A 65 -4.12 -10.01 3.03
N VAL A 66 -4.71 -11.04 3.65
CA VAL A 66 -5.01 -12.32 2.98
C VAL A 66 -5.97 -12.11 1.82
N LEU A 67 -7.03 -11.33 2.00
CA LEU A 67 -7.98 -11.00 0.92
C LEU A 67 -7.31 -10.26 -0.23
N CYS A 68 -6.42 -9.31 0.08
CA CYS A 68 -5.62 -8.60 -0.92
C CYS A 68 -4.72 -9.55 -1.71
N GLY A 69 -3.94 -10.39 -1.01
CA GLY A 69 -3.08 -11.38 -1.63
C GLY A 69 -3.85 -12.39 -2.48
N LEU A 70 -5.02 -12.83 -2.01
CA LEU A 70 -5.90 -13.72 -2.75
C LEU A 70 -6.44 -13.05 -4.02
N ARG A 71 -6.83 -11.77 -3.95
CA ARG A 71 -7.23 -11.01 -5.14
C ARG A 71 -6.11 -10.94 -6.19
N LEU A 72 -4.86 -10.71 -5.77
CA LEU A 72 -3.71 -10.69 -6.69
C LEU A 72 -3.50 -12.06 -7.35
N ILE A 73 -3.58 -13.15 -6.59
CA ILE A 73 -3.46 -14.52 -7.12
C ILE A 73 -4.60 -14.81 -8.11
N LEU A 74 -5.84 -14.46 -7.76
CA LEU A 74 -7.01 -14.67 -8.61
C LEU A 74 -6.90 -13.87 -9.91
N ARG A 75 -6.43 -12.62 -9.84
CA ARG A 75 -6.20 -11.75 -11.00
C ARG A 75 -5.12 -12.31 -11.90
N SER A 76 -3.97 -12.67 -11.33
CA SER A 76 -2.84 -13.28 -12.04
C SER A 76 -3.27 -14.52 -12.83
N ARG A 77 -4.18 -15.34 -12.29
CA ARG A 77 -4.69 -16.54 -12.96
C ARG A 77 -5.78 -16.29 -14.01
N LYS A 78 -6.60 -15.24 -13.84
CA LYS A 78 -7.81 -15.02 -14.66
C LYS A 78 -7.60 -14.02 -15.79
N GLU A 79 -6.64 -13.11 -15.68
CA GLU A 79 -6.47 -11.99 -16.62
C GLU A 79 -5.07 -11.95 -17.25
N PRO A 80 -4.64 -13.00 -18.00
CA PRO A 80 -3.34 -12.97 -18.69
C PRO A 80 -3.29 -11.86 -19.75
N ASP A 81 -4.41 -11.53 -20.37
CA ASP A 81 -4.54 -10.46 -21.37
C ASP A 81 -4.28 -9.07 -20.76
N PHE A 82 -4.55 -8.88 -19.47
CA PHE A 82 -4.24 -7.64 -18.77
C PHE A 82 -2.73 -7.40 -18.70
N TYR A 83 -1.95 -8.43 -18.37
CA TYR A 83 -0.49 -8.36 -18.36
C TYR A 83 0.12 -8.23 -19.75
N ALA A 84 -0.51 -8.85 -20.76
CA ALA A 84 -0.12 -8.64 -22.16
C ALA A 84 -0.30 -7.17 -22.57
N ARG A 85 -1.40 -6.52 -22.16
CA ARG A 85 -1.63 -5.09 -22.40
C ARG A 85 -0.68 -4.19 -21.63
N LEU A 86 -0.35 -4.49 -20.37
CA LEU A 86 0.64 -3.71 -19.61
C LEU A 86 2.03 -3.81 -20.20
N SER A 87 2.51 -5.02 -20.49
CA SER A 87 3.82 -5.21 -21.11
C SER A 87 3.88 -4.58 -22.51
N ALA A 88 2.79 -4.66 -23.28
CA ALA A 88 2.63 -3.97 -24.55
C ALA A 88 2.35 -2.47 -24.43
N ALA A 89 2.12 -1.91 -23.24
CA ALA A 89 2.04 -0.46 -22.99
C ALA A 89 3.36 0.09 -22.43
N GLU A 90 4.12 -0.74 -21.71
CA GLU A 90 5.47 -0.42 -21.23
C GLU A 90 6.50 -0.40 -22.38
N THR A 91 6.23 -1.12 -23.48
CA THR A 91 7.12 -1.18 -24.66
C THR A 91 6.98 0.01 -25.66
N PRO A 92 5.79 0.58 -25.94
CA PRO A 92 5.64 1.70 -26.88
C PRO A 92 5.81 3.09 -26.25
N LEU A 93 5.73 3.24 -24.92
CA LEU A 93 5.78 4.56 -24.25
C LEU A 93 7.10 4.87 -23.53
N LEU A 94 8.19 4.17 -23.86
CA LEU A 94 9.54 4.67 -23.57
C LEU A 94 9.92 5.90 -24.42
N CYS A 95 9.05 6.30 -25.36
CA CYS A 95 9.08 7.57 -26.06
C CYS A 95 7.64 8.11 -26.18
N SER A 96 7.25 9.03 -25.28
CA SER A 96 6.49 10.27 -25.53
C SER A 96 5.85 10.73 -24.21
N ASP A 97 6.46 11.74 -23.61
CA ASP A 97 5.83 12.63 -22.66
C ASP A 97 4.72 13.40 -23.39
N GLU A 98 3.46 12.93 -23.40
CA GLU A 98 2.32 13.78 -23.78
C GLU A 98 1.09 13.45 -22.91
N ASP A 99 0.81 14.40 -22.01
CA ASP A 99 -0.49 14.97 -21.66
C ASP A 99 -1.60 14.11 -21.03
N GLU A 100 -1.71 14.21 -19.70
CA GLU A 100 -3.04 14.45 -19.11
C GLU A 100 -3.06 15.82 -18.42
N GLU A 101 -3.69 16.77 -19.11
CA GLU A 101 -4.09 18.08 -18.59
C GLU A 101 -5.08 17.93 -17.40
N ASP A 102 -4.56 18.28 -16.24
CA ASP A 102 -5.02 19.41 -15.40
C ASP A 102 -6.32 19.29 -14.56
N VAL A 103 -6.14 19.24 -13.23
CA VAL A 103 -6.81 20.19 -12.31
C VAL A 103 -5.82 20.64 -11.23
N SER A 104 -5.06 21.68 -11.59
CA SER A 104 -4.57 22.80 -10.77
C SER A 104 -3.84 22.50 -9.44
N GLY A 105 -2.59 22.97 -9.41
CA GLY A 105 -1.94 23.50 -8.21
C GLY A 105 -0.67 22.78 -7.78
N GLU A 106 0.46 23.26 -8.31
CA GLU A 106 1.84 23.11 -7.80
C GLU A 106 2.49 21.73 -8.05
N GLY A 107 3.02 21.59 -9.26
CA GLY A 107 3.80 20.43 -9.68
C GLY A 107 5.21 20.46 -9.08
N THR A 108 5.44 19.67 -8.03
CA THR A 108 6.78 19.18 -7.74
C THR A 108 7.12 18.14 -8.80
N ALA A 109 7.93 18.53 -9.78
CA ALA A 109 8.47 17.63 -10.81
C ALA A 109 9.08 16.40 -10.13
N HIS A 110 8.54 15.21 -10.44
CA HIS A 110 9.09 13.96 -9.90
C HIS A 110 10.51 13.78 -10.45
N PRO A 111 11.53 13.63 -9.58
CA PRO A 111 12.89 13.55 -10.05
C PRO A 111 13.15 12.19 -10.74
N ALA A 112 13.83 12.23 -11.90
CA ALA A 112 14.01 11.09 -12.82
C ALA A 112 14.57 9.80 -12.20
N TRP A 113 15.23 9.87 -11.03
CA TRP A 113 15.75 8.70 -10.32
C TRP A 113 14.66 7.86 -9.63
N MET A 114 13.46 8.41 -9.46
CA MET A 114 12.35 7.71 -8.80
C MET A 114 11.72 6.62 -9.66
N HIS A 115 12.10 6.50 -10.94
CA HIS A 115 11.61 5.45 -11.82
C HIS A 115 12.18 4.05 -11.50
N ARG A 116 13.28 3.98 -10.72
CA ARG A 116 13.88 2.71 -10.30
C ARG A 116 13.16 2.14 -9.06
N GLU A 117 12.86 0.84 -9.08
CA GLU A 117 12.17 0.11 -8.00
C GLU A 117 12.96 0.17 -6.66
N GLY A 118 14.29 0.07 -6.73
CA GLY A 118 15.17 0.02 -5.55
C GLY A 118 15.14 1.28 -4.67
N PRO A 119 15.39 2.48 -5.23
CA PRO A 119 15.34 3.73 -4.47
C PRO A 119 14.00 3.98 -3.78
N ARG A 120 12.87 3.66 -4.44
CA ARG A 120 11.54 3.78 -3.86
C ARG A 120 11.39 2.88 -2.62
N ALA A 121 11.84 1.63 -2.71
CA ALA A 121 11.79 0.69 -1.59
C ALA A 121 12.65 1.17 -0.40
N VAL A 122 13.89 1.60 -0.67
CA VAL A 122 14.81 2.10 0.37
C VAL A 122 14.22 3.32 1.08
N LEU A 123 13.60 4.23 0.33
CA LEU A 123 13.03 5.45 0.86
C LEU A 123 11.71 5.21 1.62
N THR A 124 10.89 4.24 1.20
CA THR A 124 9.78 3.72 2.03
C THR A 124 10.29 3.17 3.36
N VAL A 125 11.30 2.30 3.33
CA VAL A 125 11.89 1.71 4.53
C VAL A 125 12.46 2.79 5.45
N THR A 126 13.18 3.75 4.88
CA THR A 126 13.76 4.88 5.62
C THR A 126 12.67 5.72 6.30
N LEU A 127 11.59 6.03 5.59
CA LEU A 127 10.47 6.80 6.15
C LEU A 127 9.74 6.02 7.25
N CYS A 128 9.55 4.71 7.08
CA CYS A 128 9.00 3.84 8.13
C CYS A 128 9.89 3.81 9.37
N CYS A 129 11.21 3.66 9.20
CA CYS A 129 12.17 3.71 10.30
C CYS A 129 12.14 5.07 11.01
N ALA A 130 12.12 6.17 10.25
CA ALA A 130 12.03 7.52 10.81
C ALA A 130 10.75 7.72 11.63
N TYR A 131 9.61 7.22 11.15
CA TYR A 131 8.35 7.25 11.90
C TYR A 131 8.43 6.47 13.21
N VAL A 132 8.99 5.25 13.20
CA VAL A 132 9.16 4.44 14.42
C VAL A 132 10.07 5.14 15.43
N LEU A 133 11.12 5.83 14.98
CA LEU A 133 12.00 6.60 15.87
C LEU A 133 11.35 7.89 16.41
N LEU A 134 10.39 8.45 15.69
CA LEU A 134 9.59 9.60 16.13
C LEU A 134 8.56 9.20 17.19
N LEU A 135 8.04 7.96 17.13
CA LEU A 135 7.10 7.44 18.13
C LEU A 135 7.77 7.46 19.52
N GLY A 136 7.17 8.23 20.44
CA GLY A 136 7.68 8.45 21.80
C GLY A 136 8.53 9.71 21.99
N ARG A 137 8.90 10.42 20.90
CA ARG A 137 9.56 11.74 20.97
C ARG A 137 8.62 12.91 20.71
N VAL A 138 7.62 12.70 19.87
CA VAL A 138 6.63 13.71 19.46
C VAL A 138 5.23 13.15 19.62
N PRO A 139 4.21 14.01 19.83
CA PRO A 139 2.84 13.55 20.00
C PRO A 139 2.39 12.76 18.76
N TYR A 140 1.72 11.64 18.99
CA TYR A 140 1.31 10.68 17.97
C TYR A 140 0.60 11.32 16.77
N MET A 141 -0.25 12.33 17.03
CA MET A 141 -0.97 13.09 16.02
C MET A 141 -0.03 13.78 15.01
N ALA A 142 1.02 14.41 15.51
CA ALA A 142 1.98 15.13 14.68
C ALA A 142 2.88 14.16 13.91
N ALA A 143 3.34 13.09 14.55
CA ALA A 143 4.15 12.06 13.90
C ALA A 143 3.39 11.39 12.74
N THR A 144 2.12 11.02 12.97
CA THR A 144 1.27 10.37 11.97
C THR A 144 0.93 11.33 10.81
N ALA A 145 0.60 12.59 11.12
CA ALA A 145 0.33 13.59 10.08
C ALA A 145 1.57 13.85 9.22
N ALA A 146 2.74 14.02 9.85
CA ALA A 146 4.01 14.21 9.15
C ALA A 146 4.39 13.00 8.30
N PHE A 147 4.19 11.78 8.81
CA PHE A 147 4.44 10.56 8.08
C PHE A 147 3.56 10.43 6.82
N ILE A 148 2.24 10.59 6.96
CA ILE A 148 1.30 10.49 5.83
C ILE A 148 1.55 11.61 4.82
N THR A 149 1.72 12.85 5.28
CA THR A 149 2.01 13.99 4.41
C THR A 149 3.32 13.78 3.65
N GLY A 150 4.37 13.36 4.36
CA GLY A 150 5.66 13.01 3.76
C GLY A 150 5.51 11.93 2.70
N PHE A 151 4.78 10.85 2.99
CA PHE A 151 4.54 9.77 2.02
C PHE A 151 3.83 10.27 0.75
N ILE A 152 2.80 11.11 0.90
CA ILE A 152 2.04 11.67 -0.23
C ILE A 152 2.93 12.60 -1.07
N LEU A 153 3.67 13.50 -0.43
CA LEU A 153 4.59 14.41 -1.13
C LEU A 153 5.64 13.63 -1.92
N LEU A 154 6.22 12.62 -1.27
CA LEU A 154 7.36 11.89 -1.78
C LEU A 154 7.01 10.90 -2.89
N PHE A 155 5.83 10.27 -2.84
CA PHE A 155 5.43 9.26 -3.85
C PHE A 155 4.34 9.71 -4.80
N ARG A 156 3.44 10.61 -4.38
CA ARG A 156 2.33 11.05 -5.22
C ARG A 156 2.63 12.38 -5.90
N GLY A 157 3.44 13.24 -5.30
CA GLY A 157 3.71 14.58 -5.81
C GLY A 157 2.48 15.48 -5.81
N ALA A 158 1.53 15.22 -4.91
CA ALA A 158 0.37 16.10 -4.74
C ALA A 158 0.82 17.42 -4.09
N GLY A 159 0.20 18.55 -4.48
CA GLY A 159 0.50 19.86 -3.89
C GLY A 159 0.46 19.83 -2.37
N ILE A 160 1.36 20.60 -1.74
CA ILE A 160 1.62 20.59 -0.29
C ILE A 160 0.34 20.75 0.53
N LEU A 161 -0.58 21.62 0.07
CA LEU A 161 -1.84 21.86 0.73
C LEU A 161 -2.77 20.64 0.71
N LYS A 162 -2.86 19.93 -0.42
CA LYS A 162 -3.67 18.70 -0.56
C LYS A 162 -3.08 17.58 0.31
N ALA A 163 -1.77 17.43 0.31
CA ALA A 163 -1.07 16.43 1.12
C ALA A 163 -1.27 16.69 2.63
N LEU A 164 -1.14 17.93 3.07
CA LEU A 164 -1.34 18.32 4.47
C LEU A 164 -2.78 18.11 4.92
N PHE A 165 -3.76 18.42 4.08
CA PHE A 165 -5.18 18.21 4.40
C PHE A 165 -5.49 16.72 4.55
N ILE A 166 -5.03 15.88 3.63
CA ILE A 166 -5.23 14.42 3.69
C ILE A 166 -4.52 13.84 4.91
N GLY A 167 -3.25 14.22 5.14
CA GLY A 167 -2.46 13.75 6.28
C GLY A 167 -3.05 14.17 7.63
N GLY A 168 -3.51 15.42 7.73
CA GLY A 168 -4.17 15.95 8.92
C GLY A 168 -5.50 15.25 9.18
N ALA A 169 -6.37 15.15 8.18
CA ALA A 169 -7.67 14.47 8.30
C ALA A 169 -7.51 12.99 8.68
N ALA A 170 -6.59 12.28 8.03
CA ALA A 170 -6.29 10.89 8.35
C ALA A 170 -5.77 10.74 9.78
N SER A 171 -4.83 11.60 10.20
CA SER A 171 -4.28 11.59 11.56
C SER A 171 -5.39 11.79 12.60
N VAL A 172 -6.22 12.84 12.45
CA VAL A 172 -7.37 13.11 13.35
C VAL A 172 -8.33 11.93 13.41
N SER A 173 -8.65 11.33 12.27
CA SER A 173 -9.54 10.18 12.21
C SER A 173 -8.96 8.97 12.95
N ILE A 174 -7.66 8.70 12.80
CA ILE A 174 -6.97 7.61 13.50
C ILE A 174 -6.99 7.86 15.01
N TRP A 175 -6.57 9.04 15.46
CA TRP A 175 -6.60 9.37 16.88
C TRP A 175 -8.00 9.29 17.48
N PHE A 176 -9.02 9.76 16.75
CA PHE A 176 -10.41 9.66 17.21
C PHE A 176 -10.83 8.21 17.43
N VAL A 177 -10.50 7.32 16.49
CA VAL A 177 -10.78 5.88 16.62
C VAL A 177 -10.04 5.29 17.82
N PHE A 178 -8.74 5.56 17.98
CA PHE A 178 -7.97 5.00 19.09
C PHE A 178 -8.39 5.53 20.46
N TYR A 179 -8.66 6.83 20.56
CA TYR A 179 -9.08 7.46 21.79
C TYR A 179 -10.50 7.04 22.18
N LYS A 180 -11.42 6.97 21.20
CA LYS A 180 -12.85 6.78 21.49
C LYS A 180 -13.32 5.33 21.44
N ILE A 181 -12.78 4.53 20.51
CA ILE A 181 -13.18 3.13 20.33
C ILE A 181 -12.27 2.22 21.15
N PHE A 182 -10.96 2.45 21.11
CA PHE A 182 -9.99 1.58 21.80
C PHE A 182 -9.63 2.06 23.21
N ALA A 183 -10.03 3.27 23.62
CA ALA A 183 -9.67 3.88 24.90
C ALA A 183 -8.16 3.86 25.21
N VAL A 184 -7.32 3.82 24.16
CA VAL A 184 -5.87 3.80 24.28
C VAL A 184 -5.36 5.24 24.31
N PHE A 185 -4.68 5.59 25.40
CA PHE A 185 -3.96 6.85 25.48
C PHE A 185 -2.68 6.76 24.64
N LEU A 186 -2.71 7.43 23.49
CA LEU A 186 -1.54 7.58 22.63
C LEU A 186 -0.69 8.76 23.13
N PRO A 187 0.63 8.57 23.34
CA PRO A 187 1.55 9.63 23.78
C PRO A 187 1.79 10.71 22.72
#